data_AF-A0A523ATE2-F1
#
_entry.id   AF-A0A523ATE2-F1
#
_cell.length_a   1.000
_cell.length_b   1.000
_cell.length_c   1.000
_cell.angle_alpha   90.00
_cell.angle_beta   90.00
_cell.angle_gamma   90.00
#
_symmetry.space_group_name_H-M   'P 1'
#
loop_
_entity.id
_entity.type
_entity.pdbx_description
1 polymer ?
#
loop_
_entity_poly.entity_id
_entity_poly.type
_entity_poly.pdbx_seq_one_letter_code
_entity_poly.pdbx_strand_id
1 'polypeptide(L)'
;MWRKKGFLKPIFAGGDPSPFVEFTLRCPRCRVWGTIVSALVDTGSPFTGLTPRDIVRLQLPLSKLRPAGRPISLGGYWFVPKLLTGAELIFKDEEGKRHSLPYGSFYILEPRCPKDKWDQNLYKYPNIIGMDFLRKMQVRIHLDPSRDEFVLEFRD
;
A
#
# COMPACT_ATOMS: atom_id res chain seq x y z
N MET A 1 -22.80 0.53 2.51
CA MET A 1 -21.65 -0.21 3.09
C MET A 1 -21.23 -1.22 2.06
N TRP A 2 -19.93 -1.42 1.85
CA TRP A 2 -19.43 -2.36 0.85
C TRP A 2 -18.19 -3.10 1.36
N ARG A 3 -17.95 -4.28 0.78
CA ARG A 3 -16.91 -5.20 1.23
C ARG A 3 -15.89 -5.45 0.15
N LYS A 4 -14.62 -5.48 0.54
CA LYS A 4 -13.51 -5.91 -0.30
C LYS A 4 -12.92 -7.18 0.28
N LYS A 5 -13.12 -8.30 -0.42
CA LYS A 5 -12.37 -9.53 -0.14
C LYS A 5 -10.89 -9.33 -0.46
N GLY A 6 -10.06 -9.64 0.51
CA GLY A 6 -8.61 -9.72 0.37
C GLY A 6 -8.15 -11.17 0.25
N PHE A 7 -6.88 -11.42 0.55
CA PHE A 7 -6.28 -12.76 0.50
C PHE A 7 -5.11 -12.84 1.49
N LEU A 8 -4.78 -14.05 1.92
CA LEU A 8 -3.64 -14.30 2.78
C LEU A 8 -2.44 -14.77 1.96
N LYS A 9 -1.25 -14.22 2.25
CA LYS A 9 0.01 -14.74 1.69
C LYS A 9 1.19 -14.43 2.61
N PRO A 10 2.26 -15.24 2.59
CA PRO A 10 3.47 -14.95 3.33
C PRO A 10 4.16 -13.68 2.80
N ILE A 11 4.73 -12.88 3.71
CA ILE A 11 5.57 -11.72 3.35
C ILE A 11 6.95 -12.17 2.85
N PHE A 12 7.46 -13.27 3.41
CA PHE A 12 8.74 -13.90 3.05
C PHE A 12 8.58 -15.43 3.09
N ALA A 13 9.45 -16.15 2.38
CA ALA A 13 9.40 -17.61 2.31
C ALA A 13 9.44 -18.24 3.72
N GLY A 14 8.46 -19.09 4.03
CA GLY A 14 8.35 -19.77 5.34
C GLY A 14 7.73 -18.95 6.46
N GLY A 15 7.28 -17.71 6.21
CA GLY A 15 6.50 -16.94 7.19
C GLY A 15 5.01 -17.28 7.19
N ASP A 16 4.33 -16.96 8.28
CA ASP A 16 2.87 -17.13 8.37
C ASP A 16 2.13 -16.22 7.36
N PRO A 17 0.97 -16.66 6.83
CA PRO A 17 0.16 -15.86 5.93
C PRO A 17 -0.28 -14.55 6.59
N SER A 18 -0.08 -13.44 5.88
CA SER A 18 -0.48 -12.09 6.30
C SER A 18 -1.59 -11.56 5.40
N PRO A 19 -2.43 -10.61 5.88
CA PRO A 19 -3.58 -10.13 5.12
C PRO A 19 -3.21 -9.10 4.05
N PHE A 20 -3.57 -9.39 2.80
CA PHE A 20 -3.35 -8.50 1.66
C PHE A 20 -4.65 -8.11 0.98
N VAL A 21 -4.61 -6.97 0.32
CA VAL A 21 -5.68 -6.49 -0.56
C VAL A 21 -5.09 -5.94 -1.86
N GLU A 22 -5.87 -6.03 -2.92
CA GLU A 22 -5.59 -5.38 -4.20
C GLU A 22 -6.48 -4.16 -4.43
N PHE A 23 -5.87 -3.10 -4.93
CA PHE A 23 -6.56 -1.92 -5.42
C PHE A 23 -5.91 -1.43 -6.72
N THR A 24 -6.66 -0.68 -7.52
CA THR A 24 -6.11 0.05 -8.65
C THR A 24 -5.65 1.41 -8.16
N LEU A 25 -4.36 1.68 -8.26
CA LEU A 25 -3.80 3.00 -8.03
C LEU A 25 -3.96 3.84 -9.29
N ARG A 26 -4.51 5.05 -9.14
CA ARG A 26 -4.57 6.07 -10.19
C ARG A 26 -3.98 7.37 -9.64
N CYS A 27 -3.02 7.94 -10.35
CA CYS A 27 -2.43 9.24 -10.05
C CYS A 27 -2.00 9.92 -11.37
N PRO A 28 -2.90 10.71 -12.00
CA PRO A 28 -2.62 11.35 -13.29
C PRO A 28 -1.41 12.28 -13.25
N ARG A 29 -1.19 12.97 -12.12
CA ARG A 29 -0.03 13.87 -11.91
C ARG A 29 1.31 13.15 -12.03
N CYS A 30 1.33 11.85 -11.73
CA CYS A 30 2.52 11.00 -11.86
C CYS A 30 2.42 10.04 -13.05
N ARG A 31 1.49 10.27 -13.99
CA ARG A 31 1.26 9.43 -15.19
C ARG A 31 0.89 7.98 -14.87
N VAL A 32 0.32 7.74 -13.68
CA VAL A 32 -0.26 6.43 -13.32
C VAL A 32 -1.75 6.48 -13.65
N TRP A 33 -2.16 5.84 -14.74
CA TRP A 33 -3.54 5.91 -15.24
C TRP A 33 -4.47 4.85 -14.65
N GLY A 34 -3.90 3.82 -14.03
CA GLY A 34 -4.64 2.72 -13.42
C GLY A 34 -3.78 1.47 -13.39
N THR A 35 -3.20 1.14 -12.24
CA THR A 35 -2.38 -0.06 -12.08
C THR A 35 -2.78 -0.81 -10.84
N ILE A 36 -2.94 -2.13 -10.95
CA ILE A 36 -3.23 -2.98 -9.80
C ILE A 36 -1.98 -3.03 -8.90
N VAL A 37 -2.21 -2.77 -7.61
CA VAL A 37 -1.22 -2.80 -6.55
C VAL A 37 -1.75 -3.73 -5.47
N SER A 38 -0.91 -4.67 -5.03
CA SER A 38 -1.15 -5.50 -3.85
C SER A 38 -0.45 -4.87 -2.65
N ALA A 39 -1.17 -4.72 -1.55
CA ALA A 39 -0.65 -4.16 -0.30
C ALA A 39 -1.03 -5.05 0.88
N LEU A 40 -0.09 -5.18 1.82
CA LEU A 40 -0.31 -5.73 3.15
C LEU A 40 -1.21 -4.76 3.91
N VAL A 41 -2.25 -5.27 4.55
CA VAL A 41 -3.03 -4.49 5.52
C VAL A 41 -2.37 -4.66 6.88
N ASP A 42 -1.78 -3.58 7.37
CA ASP A 42 -0.92 -3.61 8.55
C ASP A 42 -1.40 -2.60 9.60
N THR A 43 -2.06 -3.10 10.64
CA THR A 43 -2.54 -2.28 11.76
C THR A 43 -1.42 -1.77 12.66
N GLY A 44 -0.20 -2.33 12.55
CA GLY A 44 1.00 -1.85 13.23
C GLY A 44 1.68 -0.68 12.50
N SER A 45 1.36 -0.47 11.21
CA SER A 45 1.92 0.62 10.42
C SER A 45 1.10 1.91 10.56
N PRO A 46 1.71 3.04 10.92
CA PRO A 46 1.00 4.31 11.05
C PRO A 46 0.75 5.01 9.69
N PHE A 47 1.25 4.45 8.60
CA PHE A 47 1.22 5.06 7.28
C PHE A 47 0.81 4.07 6.19
N THR A 48 0.28 4.59 5.08
CA THR A 48 -0.06 3.86 3.86
C THR A 48 0.88 4.28 2.74
N GLY A 49 1.48 3.35 2.02
CA GLY A 49 2.42 3.72 0.96
C GLY A 49 2.98 2.59 0.11
N LEU A 50 3.72 3.01 -0.92
CA LEU A 50 4.43 2.12 -1.84
C LEU A 50 5.87 1.87 -1.42
N THR A 51 6.31 0.64 -1.66
CA THR A 51 7.69 0.21 -1.47
C THR A 51 8.49 0.24 -2.77
N PRO A 52 9.83 0.07 -2.71
CA PRO A 52 10.72 0.17 -3.87
C PRO A 52 10.28 -0.62 -5.10
N ARG A 53 9.72 -1.83 -4.89
CA ARG A 53 9.26 -2.70 -5.97
C ARG A 53 8.27 -2.00 -6.88
N ASP A 54 7.22 -1.42 -6.29
CA ASP A 54 6.15 -0.78 -7.04
C ASP A 54 6.51 0.64 -7.46
N ILE A 55 7.38 1.32 -6.73
CA ILE A 55 7.97 2.60 -7.15
C ILE A 55 8.71 2.47 -8.48
N VAL A 56 9.57 1.45 -8.61
CA VAL A 56 10.33 1.20 -9.84
C VAL A 56 9.40 0.76 -10.96
N ARG A 57 8.50 -0.19 -10.69
CA ARG A 57 7.52 -0.70 -11.67
C ARG A 57 6.67 0.41 -12.27
N LEU A 58 6.23 1.37 -11.44
CA LEU A 58 5.40 2.50 -11.84
C LEU A 58 6.20 3.69 -12.41
N GLN A 59 7.53 3.62 -12.39
CA GLN A 59 8.42 4.69 -12.84
C GLN A 59 8.09 6.05 -12.20
N LEU A 60 7.79 6.05 -10.90
CA LEU A 60 7.37 7.27 -10.21
C LEU A 60 8.49 8.33 -10.22
N PRO A 61 8.18 9.61 -10.47
CA PRO A 61 9.17 10.66 -10.57
C PRO A 61 9.62 11.14 -9.18
N LEU A 62 10.43 10.33 -8.48
CA LEU A 62 10.82 10.55 -7.07
C LEU A 62 11.42 11.94 -6.79
N SER A 63 12.16 12.51 -7.74
CA SER A 63 12.77 13.84 -7.61
C SER A 63 11.74 14.99 -7.60
N LYS A 64 10.52 14.74 -8.10
CA LYS A 64 9.43 15.73 -8.13
C LYS A 64 8.50 15.64 -6.92
N LEU A 65 8.64 14.60 -6.11
CA LEU A 65 7.80 14.39 -4.94
C LEU A 65 8.40 15.11 -3.72
N ARG A 66 7.54 15.70 -2.91
CA ARG A 66 7.95 16.42 -1.69
C ARG A 66 8.30 15.42 -0.59
N PRO A 67 9.44 15.56 0.10
CA PRO A 67 9.71 14.84 1.35
C PRO A 67 8.61 15.10 2.39
N ALA A 68 8.35 14.12 3.25
CA ALA A 68 7.25 14.20 4.21
C ALA A 68 7.54 13.48 5.51
N GLY A 69 7.59 14.22 6.62
CA GLY A 69 7.80 13.63 7.94
C GLY A 69 9.23 13.13 8.17
N ARG A 70 9.39 12.25 9.17
CA ARG A 70 10.68 11.69 9.58
C ARG A 70 10.99 10.40 8.81
N PRO A 71 12.27 10.00 8.69
CA PRO A 71 12.63 8.71 8.13
C PRO A 71 11.88 7.57 8.82
N ILE A 72 11.42 6.61 8.01
CA ILE A 72 10.68 5.44 8.46
C ILE A 72 11.64 4.24 8.46
N SER A 73 11.63 3.45 9.53
CA SER A 73 12.32 2.15 9.56
C SER A 73 11.32 1.05 9.24
N LEU A 74 11.63 0.20 8.27
CA LEU A 74 10.85 -0.98 7.92
C LEU A 74 11.81 -2.13 7.63
N GLY A 75 11.77 -3.18 8.46
CA GLY A 75 12.61 -4.38 8.33
C GLY A 75 14.11 -4.11 8.30
N GLY A 76 14.58 -3.12 9.08
CA GLY A 76 16.01 -2.75 9.15
C GLY A 76 16.48 -1.82 8.03
N TYR A 77 15.61 -1.46 7.09
CA TYR A 77 15.89 -0.42 6.09
C TYR A 77 15.29 0.91 6.51
N TRP A 78 16.01 1.98 6.20
CA TRP A 78 15.55 3.35 6.40
C TRP A 78 15.03 3.93 5.10
N PHE A 79 13.86 4.53 5.15
CA PHE A 79 13.19 5.16 4.02
C PHE A 79 12.99 6.65 4.29
N VAL A 80 13.16 7.45 3.23
CA VAL A 80 12.75 8.84 3.17
C VAL A 80 11.33 8.87 2.60
N PRO A 81 10.29 9.03 3.45
CA PRO A 81 8.93 9.20 2.98
C PRO A 81 8.78 10.44 2.10
N LYS A 82 8.10 10.26 0.97
CA LYS A 82 7.66 11.33 0.07
C LYS A 82 6.16 11.25 -0.16
N LEU A 83 5.48 12.38 -0.36
CA LEU A 83 4.02 12.39 -0.57
C LEU A 83 3.66 12.26 -2.06
N LEU A 84 2.79 11.31 -2.36
CA LEU A 84 2.06 11.21 -3.61
C LEU A 84 0.70 11.91 -3.46
N THR A 85 0.59 13.11 -4.02
CA THR A 85 -0.66 13.90 -3.97
C THR A 85 -1.56 13.60 -5.17
N GLY A 86 -2.88 13.62 -4.96
CA GLY A 86 -3.87 13.35 -6.01
C GLY A 86 -3.88 11.88 -6.44
N ALA A 87 -3.56 10.97 -5.52
CA ALA A 87 -3.78 9.55 -5.71
C ALA A 87 -5.24 9.18 -5.40
N GLU A 88 -5.79 8.29 -6.21
CA GLU A 88 -7.04 7.59 -5.98
C GLU A 88 -6.73 6.11 -5.81
N LEU A 89 -7.28 5.52 -4.76
CA LEU A 89 -7.28 4.07 -4.54
C LEU A 89 -8.65 3.55 -4.94
N ILE A 90 -8.69 2.76 -6.00
CA ILE A 90 -9.93 2.22 -6.55
C ILE A 90 -10.03 0.75 -6.18
N PHE A 91 -11.03 0.41 -5.36
CA PHE A 91 -11.33 -0.96 -4.98
C PHE A 91 -12.47 -1.52 -5.82
N LYS A 92 -12.45 -2.82 -6.06
CA LYS A 92 -13.62 -3.56 -6.57
C LYS A 92 -14.20 -4.36 -5.42
N ASP A 93 -15.48 -4.15 -5.13
CA ASP A 93 -16.20 -4.95 -4.13
C ASP A 93 -16.49 -6.38 -4.64
N GLU A 94 -17.18 -7.17 -3.81
CA GLU A 94 -17.54 -8.56 -4.11
C GLU A 94 -18.52 -8.69 -5.29
N GLU A 95 -19.27 -7.63 -5.63
CA GLU A 95 -20.18 -7.56 -6.78
C GLU A 95 -19.46 -7.03 -8.05
N GLY A 96 -18.18 -6.66 -7.93
CA GLY A 96 -17.37 -6.11 -9.01
C GLY A 96 -17.55 -4.60 -9.25
N LYS A 97 -18.36 -3.92 -8.43
CA LYS A 97 -18.55 -2.48 -8.48
C LYS A 97 -17.29 -1.76 -7.99
N ARG A 98 -16.92 -0.70 -8.70
CA ARG A 98 -15.72 0.09 -8.43
C ARG A 98 -16.03 1.23 -7.46
N HIS A 99 -15.22 1.34 -6.41
CA HIS A 99 -15.28 2.40 -5.41
C HIS A 99 -13.97 3.19 -5.47
N SER A 100 -14.02 4.46 -5.92
CA SER A 100 -12.85 5.33 -5.98
C SER A 100 -12.73 6.14 -4.70
N LEU A 101 -11.60 6.00 -4.01
CA LEU A 101 -11.33 6.69 -2.75
C LEU A 101 -10.16 7.68 -2.95
N PRO A 102 -10.44 9.00 -2.99
CA PRO A 102 -9.40 10.01 -3.02
C PRO A 102 -8.53 9.92 -1.75
N TYR A 103 -7.21 9.78 -1.94
CA TYR A 103 -6.28 9.62 -0.82
C TYR A 103 -5.05 10.50 -1.00
N GLY A 104 -5.05 11.63 -0.28
CA GLY A 104 -4.01 12.65 -0.39
C GLY A 104 -2.71 12.39 0.41
N SER A 105 -2.70 11.38 1.28
CA SER A 105 -1.59 11.11 2.22
C SER A 105 -0.82 9.83 1.87
N PHE A 106 -0.78 9.46 0.60
CA PHE A 106 -0.14 8.22 0.16
C PHE A 106 1.38 8.39 0.11
N TYR A 107 2.11 7.61 0.92
CA TYR A 107 3.56 7.72 1.01
C TYR A 107 4.27 6.91 -0.07
N ILE A 108 5.40 7.43 -0.51
CA ILE A 108 6.38 6.77 -1.35
C ILE A 108 7.62 6.55 -0.48
N LEU A 109 7.92 5.28 -0.19
CA LEU A 109 9.05 4.90 0.65
C LEU A 109 10.30 4.77 -0.19
N GLU A 110 11.03 5.86 -0.36
CA GLU A 110 12.32 5.86 -1.05
C GLU A 110 13.43 5.41 -0.08
N PRO A 111 14.17 4.31 -0.36
CA PRO A 111 15.31 3.88 0.45
C PRO A 111 16.34 5.01 0.62
N ARG A 112 16.88 5.14 1.84
CA ARG A 112 17.96 6.08 2.16
C ARG A 112 19.32 5.56 1.68
N CYS A 113 19.39 5.12 0.43
CA CYS A 113 20.60 4.71 -0.25
C CYS A 113 20.50 5.01 -1.76
N PRO A 114 21.64 5.18 -2.45
CA PRO A 114 21.69 5.30 -3.90
C PRO A 114 20.94 4.17 -4.62
N LYS A 115 20.30 4.48 -5.76
CA LYS A 115 19.41 3.53 -6.49
C LYS A 115 20.13 2.28 -6.98
N ASP A 116 21.42 2.39 -7.30
CA ASP A 116 22.33 1.29 -7.66
C ASP A 116 22.56 0.31 -6.50
N LYS A 117 22.25 0.71 -5.25
CA LYS A 117 22.32 -0.16 -4.06
C LYS A 117 20.97 -0.77 -3.68
N TRP A 118 19.94 -0.63 -4.51
CA TRP A 118 18.65 -1.25 -4.24
C TRP A 118 18.73 -2.74 -4.59
N ASP A 119 18.80 -3.58 -3.58
CA ASP A 119 18.98 -5.02 -3.72
C ASP A 119 17.64 -5.77 -3.86
N GLN A 120 17.73 -7.09 -4.07
CA GLN A 120 16.55 -7.95 -4.17
C GLN A 120 15.74 -8.03 -2.86
N ASN A 121 16.36 -7.74 -1.71
CA ASN A 121 15.66 -7.79 -0.43
C ASN A 121 14.76 -6.57 -0.23
N LEU A 122 15.22 -5.39 -0.66
CA LEU A 122 14.41 -4.17 -0.70
C LEU A 122 13.14 -4.34 -1.55
N TYR A 123 13.20 -5.11 -2.63
CA TYR A 123 12.05 -5.39 -3.49
C TYR A 123 11.06 -6.42 -2.92
N LYS A 124 11.40 -7.12 -1.83
CA LYS A 124 10.49 -8.07 -1.18
C LYS A 124 9.47 -7.36 -0.28
N TYR A 125 9.75 -6.13 0.18
CA TYR A 125 8.84 -5.42 1.05
C TYR A 125 7.49 -5.15 0.37
N PRO A 126 6.37 -5.52 1.02
CA PRO A 126 5.05 -5.27 0.47
C PRO A 126 4.68 -3.79 0.59
N ASN A 127 3.87 -3.29 -0.34
CA ASN A 127 3.17 -2.02 -0.10
C ASN A 127 2.30 -2.16 1.14
N ILE A 128 1.97 -1.04 1.77
CA ILE A 128 1.31 -1.02 3.06
C ILE A 128 0.02 -0.23 2.94
N ILE A 129 -1.09 -0.80 3.44
CA ILE A 129 -2.26 -0.07 3.91
C ILE A 129 -2.19 -0.05 5.43
N GLY A 130 -1.89 1.13 5.97
CA GLY A 130 -1.72 1.35 7.40
C GLY A 130 -2.91 2.04 8.05
N MET A 131 -2.73 2.38 9.32
CA MET A 131 -3.77 2.94 10.17
C MET A 131 -4.24 4.34 9.75
N ASP A 132 -3.43 5.11 9.03
CA ASP A 132 -3.84 6.40 8.46
C ASP A 132 -4.98 6.26 7.44
N PHE A 133 -4.88 5.28 6.53
CA PHE A 133 -5.94 4.96 5.58
C PHE A 133 -7.12 4.30 6.28
N LEU A 134 -6.86 3.28 7.09
CA LEU A 134 -7.92 2.49 7.75
C LEU A 134 -8.82 3.37 8.63
N ARG A 135 -8.23 4.28 9.42
CA ARG A 135 -9.00 5.23 10.25
C ARG A 135 -9.74 6.25 9.39
N LYS A 136 -9.06 6.85 8.40
CA LYS A 136 -9.65 7.90 7.56
C LYS A 136 -10.87 7.38 6.80
N MET A 137 -10.79 6.16 6.28
CA MET A 137 -11.87 5.51 5.52
C MET A 137 -12.81 4.68 6.41
N GLN A 138 -12.66 4.75 7.75
CA GLN A 138 -13.49 4.05 8.74
C GLN A 138 -13.64 2.55 8.46
N VAL A 139 -12.56 1.91 8.02
CA VAL A 139 -12.55 0.51 7.60
C VAL A 139 -12.60 -0.40 8.81
N ARG A 140 -13.50 -1.39 8.79
CA ARG A 140 -13.48 -2.54 9.68
C ARG A 140 -12.70 -3.67 9.03
N ILE A 141 -11.87 -4.35 9.83
CA ILE A 141 -11.09 -5.51 9.40
C ILE A 141 -11.75 -6.77 9.97
N HIS A 142 -12.04 -7.71 9.09
CA HIS A 142 -12.50 -9.05 9.44
C HIS A 142 -11.43 -10.05 9.00
N LEU A 143 -10.86 -10.78 9.96
CA LEU A 143 -9.85 -11.81 9.71
C LEU A 143 -10.29 -13.09 10.43
N ASP A 144 -10.48 -14.17 9.68
CA ASP A 144 -10.72 -15.51 10.18
C ASP A 144 -9.59 -16.43 9.68
N PRO A 145 -8.53 -16.62 10.49
CA PRO A 145 -7.41 -17.48 10.11
C PRO A 145 -7.81 -18.95 9.95
N SER A 146 -8.87 -19.40 10.62
CA SER A 146 -9.30 -20.81 10.52
C SER A 146 -9.93 -21.14 9.16
N ARG A 147 -10.36 -20.12 8.43
CA ARG A 147 -11.02 -20.22 7.12
C ARG A 147 -10.21 -19.57 6.00
N ASP A 148 -9.01 -19.07 6.28
CA ASP A 148 -8.22 -18.24 5.37
C ASP A 148 -9.00 -17.04 4.79
N GLU A 149 -9.91 -16.46 5.58
CA GLU A 149 -10.78 -15.37 5.15
C GLU A 149 -10.27 -14.02 5.67
N PHE A 150 -10.15 -13.05 4.76
CA PHE A 150 -9.82 -11.67 5.07
C PHE A 150 -10.70 -10.71 4.27
N VAL A 151 -11.39 -9.80 4.96
CA VAL A 151 -12.31 -8.84 4.37
C VAL A 151 -12.11 -7.46 4.99
N LEU A 152 -12.09 -6.43 4.13
CA LEU A 152 -12.23 -5.04 4.52
C LEU A 152 -13.69 -4.60 4.32
N GLU A 153 -14.33 -4.12 5.37
CA GLU A 153 -15.68 -3.55 5.32
C GLU A 153 -15.59 -2.02 5.43
N PHE A 154 -16.02 -1.33 4.37
CA PHE A 154 -15.99 0.12 4.27
C PHE A 154 -17.36 0.69 4.62
N ARG A 155 -17.37 1.72 5.48
CA ARG A 155 -18.56 2.56 5.69
C ARG A 155 -18.70 3.49 4.48
N ASP A 156 -19.95 3.77 4.09
CA ASP A 156 -20.22 4.68 2.96
C ASP A 156 -19.65 6.09 3.21
#